data_AF-A0A9N7FYT5-F1
#
_entry.id   AF-A0A9N7FYT5-F1
#
_cell.length_a   1.000
_cell.length_b   1.000
_cell.length_c   1.000
_cell.angle_alpha   90.00
_cell.angle_beta   90.00
_cell.angle_gamma   90.00
#
_symmetry.space_group_name_H-M   'P 1'
#
loop_
_entity.id
_entity.type
_entity.pdbx_description
1 polymer ?
#
loop_
_entity_poly.entity_id
_entity_poly.type
_entity_poly.pdbx_seq_one_letter_code
_entity_poly.pdbx_strand_id
1 'polypeptide(L)'
;MGQIDRYVNSVYRHISGNKEEIKVLKEEMKNHLLQLVEELKSKGKSEDESISIAIKQFGEKKQIENELLGIFKFSNKKAKKTLIVAIAFFIMTIISFSIVLIGTEVSTRQYLARNKKIVNILSSYNKDNIDDIDKNISKIFNESKGQVVSVMMYHALKDEYEFYPNLKDLEYAYPKGIQCKHNNCIGQQISNKKGVKYDVSIGQNSYTLVPMYIKNFKKISLIFLCCFIISVIAWILVKIHTYIYYRY
;
A
#
# COMPACT_ATOMS: atom_id res chain seq x y z
N MET A 1 47.77 -27.67 20.34
CA MET A 1 46.53 -27.24 19.62
C MET A 1 45.19 -27.25 20.41
N GLY A 2 44.79 -28.32 21.13
CA GLY A 2 43.44 -28.41 21.75
C GLY A 2 43.08 -27.35 22.82
N GLN A 3 44.07 -26.60 23.33
CA GLN A 3 43.83 -25.43 24.20
C GLN A 3 43.17 -24.27 23.44
N ILE A 4 43.54 -24.02 22.18
CA ILE A 4 42.91 -22.99 21.33
C ILE A 4 41.45 -23.33 21.10
N ASP A 5 41.14 -24.57 20.73
CA ASP A 5 39.76 -25.02 20.52
C ASP A 5 38.92 -24.83 21.79
N ARG A 6 39.46 -25.17 22.97
CA ARG A 6 38.77 -24.94 24.24
C ARG A 6 38.53 -23.45 24.51
N TYR A 7 39.54 -22.61 24.29
CA TYR A 7 39.40 -21.16 24.45
C TYR A 7 38.30 -20.62 23.52
N VAL A 8 38.41 -20.90 22.23
CA VAL A 8 37.46 -20.50 21.18
C VAL A 8 36.04 -20.97 21.50
N ASN A 9 35.86 -22.26 21.80
CA ASN A 9 34.56 -22.81 22.20
C ASN A 9 33.99 -22.12 23.44
N SER A 10 34.86 -21.78 24.39
CA SER A 10 34.43 -21.15 25.64
C SER A 10 33.95 -19.72 25.42
N VAL A 11 34.61 -18.95 24.56
CA VAL A 11 34.25 -17.57 24.20
C VAL A 11 32.89 -17.54 23.50
N TYR A 12 32.62 -18.49 22.60
CA TYR A 12 31.35 -18.56 21.87
C TYR A 12 30.20 -19.26 22.62
N ARG A 13 30.44 -19.81 23.82
CA ARG A 13 29.51 -20.72 24.50
C ARG A 13 28.10 -20.15 24.72
N HIS A 14 27.99 -18.87 25.01
CA HIS A 14 26.70 -18.21 25.28
C HIS A 14 26.26 -17.28 24.13
N ILE A 15 26.98 -17.27 23.01
CA ILE A 15 26.62 -16.46 21.85
C ILE A 15 25.42 -17.10 21.15
N SER A 16 24.36 -16.29 20.99
CA SER A 16 23.10 -16.68 20.35
C SER A 16 22.92 -15.88 19.07
N GLY A 17 22.49 -16.50 17.99
CA GLY A 17 22.36 -15.82 16.69
C GLY A 17 22.31 -16.78 15.51
N ASN A 18 22.65 -16.28 14.33
CA ASN A 18 22.77 -17.11 13.14
C ASN A 18 23.92 -18.11 13.30
N LYS A 19 23.61 -19.42 13.18
CA LYS A 19 24.59 -20.49 13.39
C LYS A 19 25.75 -20.43 12.41
N GLU A 20 25.49 -20.07 11.16
CA GLU A 20 26.50 -20.01 10.11
C GLU A 20 27.46 -18.83 10.32
N GLU A 21 26.93 -17.69 10.76
CA GLU A 21 27.70 -16.50 11.10
C GLU A 21 28.60 -16.76 12.32
N ILE A 22 28.05 -17.38 13.38
CA ILE A 22 28.81 -17.81 14.55
C ILE A 22 29.92 -18.80 14.15
N LYS A 23 29.63 -19.73 13.24
CA LYS A 23 30.61 -20.72 12.77
C LYS A 23 31.76 -20.06 12.01
N VAL A 24 31.47 -19.13 11.09
CA VAL A 24 32.50 -18.40 10.33
C VAL A 24 33.44 -17.64 11.27
N LEU A 25 32.88 -16.81 12.15
CA LEU A 25 33.66 -16.02 13.12
C LEU A 25 34.49 -16.89 14.08
N LYS A 26 33.96 -18.05 14.44
CA LYS A 26 34.65 -19.01 15.30
C LYS A 26 35.86 -19.64 14.60
N GLU A 27 35.72 -20.00 13.32
CA GLU A 27 36.84 -20.49 12.50
C GLU A 27 37.88 -19.40 12.24
N GLU A 28 37.44 -18.17 11.98
CA GLU A 28 38.32 -17.02 11.76
C GLU A 28 39.15 -16.69 13.01
N MET A 29 38.50 -16.61 14.18
CA MET A 29 39.20 -16.43 15.46
C MET A 29 40.21 -17.55 15.73
N LYS A 30 39.84 -18.80 15.43
CA LYS A 30 40.75 -19.95 15.57
C LYS A 30 41.96 -19.82 14.64
N ASN A 31 41.74 -19.43 13.38
CA ASN A 31 42.82 -19.24 12.41
C ASN A 31 43.79 -18.15 12.83
N HIS A 32 43.30 -17.01 13.32
CA HIS A 32 44.17 -15.94 13.83
C HIS A 32 45.00 -16.37 15.04
N LEU A 33 44.41 -17.11 15.98
CA LEU A 33 45.15 -17.66 17.12
C LEU A 33 46.23 -18.65 16.66
N LEU A 34 45.94 -19.49 15.66
CA LEU A 34 46.92 -20.42 15.10
C LEU A 34 48.06 -19.69 14.37
N GLN A 35 47.74 -18.64 13.60
CA GLN A 35 48.75 -17.79 12.96
C GLN A 35 49.68 -17.14 13.98
N LEU A 36 49.14 -16.56 15.06
CA LEU A 36 49.94 -15.99 16.15
C LEU A 36 50.84 -17.04 16.81
N VAL A 37 50.35 -18.26 16.99
CA VAL A 37 51.16 -19.37 17.54
C VAL A 37 52.33 -19.72 16.62
N GLU A 38 52.12 -19.83 15.31
CA GLU A 38 53.21 -20.10 14.37
C GLU A 38 54.22 -18.94 14.28
N GLU A 39 53.76 -17.70 14.37
CA GLU A 39 54.64 -16.53 14.47
C GLU A 39 55.50 -16.55 15.74
N LEU A 40 54.95 -16.98 16.88
CA LEU A 40 55.69 -17.08 18.13
C LEU A 40 56.69 -18.24 18.11
N LYS A 41 56.30 -19.39 17.52
CA LYS A 41 57.20 -20.52 17.29
C LYS A 41 58.38 -20.14 16.40
N SER A 42 58.14 -19.40 15.32
CA SER A 42 59.23 -18.94 14.44
C SER A 42 60.20 -17.97 15.13
N LYS A 43 59.77 -17.31 16.21
CA LYS A 43 60.60 -16.48 17.11
C LYS A 43 61.31 -17.30 18.21
N GLY A 44 61.28 -18.63 18.13
CA GLY A 44 61.98 -19.54 19.06
C GLY A 44 61.21 -19.90 20.33
N LYS A 45 59.90 -19.63 20.40
CA LYS A 45 59.05 -20.02 21.54
C LYS A 45 58.60 -21.47 21.44
N SER A 46 58.44 -22.14 22.59
CA SER A 46 57.84 -23.49 22.63
C SER A 46 56.35 -23.46 22.24
N GLU A 47 55.76 -24.58 21.84
CA GLU A 47 54.34 -24.63 21.44
C GLU A 47 53.42 -24.16 22.58
N ASP A 48 53.61 -24.67 23.79
CA ASP A 48 52.77 -24.33 24.95
C ASP A 48 52.93 -22.86 25.36
N GLU A 49 54.16 -22.34 25.32
CA GLU A 49 54.43 -20.92 25.59
C GLU A 49 53.77 -20.03 24.52
N SER A 50 53.85 -20.44 23.26
CA SER A 50 53.24 -19.72 22.13
C SER A 50 51.71 -19.68 22.25
N ILE A 51 51.07 -20.79 22.60
CA ILE A 51 49.61 -20.87 22.80
C ILE A 51 49.17 -19.95 23.95
N SER A 52 49.89 -19.99 25.07
CA SER A 52 49.58 -19.15 26.23
C SER A 52 49.70 -17.65 25.90
N ILE A 53 50.78 -17.27 25.21
CA ILE A 53 50.99 -15.88 24.78
C ILE A 53 49.92 -15.47 23.77
N ALA A 54 49.60 -16.30 22.77
CA ALA A 54 48.57 -15.99 21.77
C ALA A 54 47.20 -15.75 22.40
N ILE A 55 46.76 -16.61 23.33
CA ILE A 55 45.50 -16.43 24.06
C ILE A 55 45.54 -15.13 24.90
N LYS A 56 46.65 -14.88 25.60
CA LYS A 56 46.80 -13.68 26.44
C LYS A 56 46.78 -12.39 25.61
N GLN A 57 47.40 -12.39 24.42
CA GLN A 57 47.39 -11.26 23.49
C GLN A 57 46.02 -11.04 22.87
N PHE A 58 45.27 -12.11 22.61
CA PHE A 58 43.92 -12.03 22.05
C PHE A 58 42.91 -11.44 23.05
N GLY A 59 43.11 -11.69 24.34
CA GLY A 59 42.35 -11.06 25.42
C GLY A 59 41.69 -12.06 26.37
N GLU A 60 41.15 -11.55 27.46
CA GLU A 60 40.47 -12.39 28.44
C GLU A 60 39.12 -12.88 27.91
N LYS A 61 38.82 -14.16 28.13
CA LYS A 61 37.58 -14.81 27.70
C LYS A 61 36.33 -13.95 27.97
N LYS A 62 36.15 -13.47 29.20
CA LYS A 62 34.94 -12.73 29.61
C LYS A 62 34.80 -11.41 28.87
N GLN A 63 35.91 -10.73 28.57
CA GLN A 63 35.90 -9.48 27.83
C GLN A 63 35.46 -9.73 26.39
N ILE A 64 36.11 -10.66 25.70
CA ILE A 64 35.80 -11.00 24.31
C ILE A 64 34.37 -11.54 24.19
N GLU A 65 33.94 -12.39 25.12
CA GLU A 65 32.57 -12.90 25.19
C GLU A 65 31.54 -11.77 25.32
N ASN A 66 31.79 -10.78 26.20
CA ASN A 66 30.89 -9.64 26.39
C ASN A 66 30.82 -8.73 25.15
N GLU A 67 31.96 -8.49 24.50
CA GLU A 67 32.01 -7.71 23.26
C GLU A 67 31.20 -8.41 22.16
N LEU A 68 31.44 -9.71 21.94
CA LEU A 68 30.66 -10.52 20.98
C LEU A 68 29.16 -10.50 21.30
N LEU A 69 28.77 -10.71 22.56
CA LEU A 69 27.37 -10.62 23.00
C LEU A 69 26.77 -9.24 22.68
N GLY A 70 27.54 -8.17 22.86
CA GLY A 70 27.15 -6.80 22.53
C GLY A 70 26.82 -6.65 21.05
N ILE A 71 27.73 -7.08 20.17
CA ILE A 71 27.57 -6.88 18.72
C ILE A 71 26.42 -7.73 18.17
N PHE A 72 26.32 -9.01 18.55
CA PHE A 72 25.23 -9.90 18.09
C PHE A 72 23.85 -9.47 18.62
N LYS A 73 23.74 -9.00 19.87
CA LYS A 73 22.46 -8.48 20.41
C LYS A 73 22.07 -7.16 19.75
N PHE A 74 23.03 -6.27 19.50
CA PHE A 74 22.80 -4.96 18.89
C PHE A 74 22.32 -5.07 17.44
N SER A 75 22.97 -5.93 16.65
CA SER A 75 22.58 -6.25 15.28
C SER A 75 21.13 -6.75 15.20
N ASN A 76 20.77 -7.74 16.02
CA ASN A 76 19.42 -8.31 16.04
C ASN A 76 18.35 -7.30 16.50
N LYS A 77 18.68 -6.41 17.44
CA LYS A 77 17.75 -5.37 17.92
C LYS A 77 17.45 -4.34 16.83
N LYS A 78 18.45 -3.92 16.04
CA LYS A 78 18.28 -3.00 14.92
C LYS A 78 17.42 -3.64 13.82
N ALA A 79 17.76 -4.86 13.40
CA ALA A 79 16.99 -5.58 12.39
C ALA A 79 15.52 -5.76 12.82
N LYS A 80 15.27 -6.13 14.09
CA LYS A 80 13.89 -6.27 14.60
C LYS A 80 13.11 -4.95 14.56
N LYS A 81 13.73 -3.82 14.94
CA LYS A 81 13.07 -2.51 14.88
C LYS A 81 12.72 -2.10 13.44
N THR A 82 13.65 -2.28 12.50
CA THR A 82 13.40 -1.97 11.08
C THR A 82 12.29 -2.84 10.50
N LEU A 83 12.23 -4.12 10.88
CA LEU A 83 11.15 -5.02 10.47
C LEU A 83 9.78 -4.58 11.00
N ILE A 84 9.70 -4.14 12.26
CA ILE A 84 8.45 -3.63 12.85
C ILE A 84 7.96 -2.39 12.06
N VAL A 85 8.87 -1.48 11.70
CA VAL A 85 8.53 -0.30 10.88
C VAL A 85 8.00 -0.70 9.51
N ALA A 86 8.64 -1.69 8.85
CA ALA A 86 8.15 -2.21 7.57
C ALA A 86 6.73 -2.79 7.71
N ILE A 87 6.49 -3.63 8.72
CA ILE A 87 5.17 -4.22 8.97
C ILE A 87 4.12 -3.11 9.23
N ALA A 88 4.47 -2.05 9.95
CA ALA A 88 3.56 -0.93 10.18
C ALA A 88 3.14 -0.24 8.86
N PHE A 89 4.08 0.05 7.96
CA PHE A 89 3.76 0.59 6.63
C PHE A 89 2.91 -0.36 5.79
N PHE A 90 3.16 -1.66 5.89
CA PHE A 90 2.35 -2.67 5.20
C PHE A 90 0.89 -2.65 5.69
N ILE A 91 0.67 -2.61 7.01
CA ILE A 91 -0.68 -2.52 7.61
C ILE A 91 -1.37 -1.22 7.15
N MET A 92 -0.67 -0.08 7.18
CA MET A 92 -1.22 1.20 6.71
C MET A 92 -1.59 1.18 5.23
N THR A 93 -0.83 0.45 4.41
CA THR A 93 -1.14 0.23 2.99
C THR A 93 -2.45 -0.53 2.83
N ILE A 94 -2.64 -1.63 3.58
CA ILE A 94 -3.88 -2.42 3.54
C ILE A 94 -5.07 -1.55 3.96
N ILE A 95 -4.98 -0.85 5.09
CA ILE A 95 -6.08 -0.02 5.60
C ILE A 95 -6.46 1.06 4.57
N SER A 96 -5.48 1.81 4.05
CA SER A 96 -5.74 2.86 3.06
C SER A 96 -6.31 2.30 1.75
N PHE A 97 -5.85 1.14 1.30
CA PHE A 97 -6.38 0.48 0.11
C PHE A 97 -7.82 -0.02 0.32
N SER A 98 -8.13 -0.60 1.47
CA SER A 98 -9.49 -1.01 1.83
C SER A 98 -10.46 0.16 1.84
N ILE A 99 -10.06 1.33 2.36
CA ILE A 99 -10.87 2.56 2.31
C ILE A 99 -11.15 2.96 0.86
N VAL A 100 -10.17 2.82 -0.04
CA VAL A 100 -10.38 3.10 -1.47
C VAL A 100 -11.40 2.13 -2.07
N LEU A 101 -11.24 0.82 -1.87
CA LEU A 101 -12.15 -0.18 -2.41
C LEU A 101 -13.59 0.04 -1.92
N ILE A 102 -13.80 0.05 -0.60
CA ILE A 102 -15.11 0.21 0.01
C ILE A 102 -15.70 1.58 -0.37
N GLY A 103 -14.90 2.65 -0.30
CA GLY A 103 -15.34 3.99 -0.62
C GLY A 103 -15.80 4.12 -2.08
N THR A 104 -15.07 3.53 -3.03
CA THR A 104 -15.47 3.52 -4.44
C THR A 104 -16.75 2.75 -4.66
N GLU A 105 -16.91 1.58 -4.04
CA GLU A 105 -18.11 0.77 -4.16
C GLU A 105 -19.34 1.48 -3.59
N VAL A 106 -19.23 2.04 -2.38
CA VAL A 106 -20.31 2.82 -1.74
C VAL A 106 -20.69 4.02 -2.61
N SER A 107 -19.71 4.73 -3.16
CA SER A 107 -19.96 5.88 -4.05
C SER A 107 -20.71 5.45 -5.30
N THR A 108 -20.31 4.34 -5.93
CA THR A 108 -20.97 3.77 -7.12
C THR A 108 -22.40 3.30 -6.80
N ARG A 109 -22.63 2.70 -5.62
CA ARG A 109 -23.99 2.29 -5.21
C ARG A 109 -24.91 3.50 -5.00
N GLN A 110 -24.44 4.52 -4.28
CA GLN A 110 -25.20 5.77 -4.07
C GLN A 110 -25.52 6.45 -5.40
N TYR A 111 -24.54 6.46 -6.29
CA TYR A 111 -24.66 6.96 -7.64
C TYR A 111 -25.76 6.24 -8.44
N LEU A 112 -25.73 4.90 -8.51
CA LEU A 112 -26.73 4.11 -9.22
C LEU A 112 -28.12 4.27 -8.60
N ALA A 113 -28.22 4.27 -7.27
CA ALA A 113 -29.49 4.46 -6.57
C ALA A 113 -30.12 5.82 -6.90
N ARG A 114 -29.31 6.87 -7.01
CA ARG A 114 -29.79 8.21 -7.39
C ARG A 114 -30.26 8.26 -8.84
N ASN A 115 -29.49 7.70 -9.77
CA ASN A 115 -29.89 7.64 -11.17
C ASN A 115 -31.20 6.86 -11.33
N LYS A 116 -31.35 5.73 -10.62
CA LYS A 116 -32.60 4.97 -10.58
C LYS A 116 -33.77 5.79 -10.03
N LYS A 117 -33.54 6.62 -9.00
CA LYS A 117 -34.57 7.54 -8.46
C LYS A 117 -35.00 8.57 -9.50
N ILE A 118 -34.07 9.18 -10.24
CA ILE A 118 -34.37 10.13 -11.33
C ILE A 118 -35.21 9.43 -12.41
N VAL A 119 -34.78 8.25 -12.86
CA VAL A 119 -35.47 7.44 -13.87
C VAL A 119 -36.88 7.07 -13.43
N ASN A 120 -37.06 6.69 -12.17
CA ASN A 120 -38.38 6.39 -11.61
C ASN A 120 -39.30 7.62 -11.52
N ILE A 121 -38.75 8.82 -11.28
CA ILE A 121 -39.55 10.06 -11.34
C ILE A 121 -40.00 10.31 -12.78
N LEU A 122 -39.08 10.21 -13.74
CA LEU A 122 -39.38 10.48 -15.15
C LEU A 122 -40.27 9.42 -15.81
N SER A 123 -40.30 8.16 -15.35
CA SER A 123 -41.27 7.19 -15.85
C SER A 123 -42.72 7.56 -15.56
N SER A 124 -42.95 8.43 -14.57
CA SER A 124 -44.26 9.01 -14.26
C SER A 124 -44.59 10.30 -15.03
N TYR A 125 -43.75 10.68 -15.99
CA TYR A 125 -43.88 11.93 -16.74
C TYR A 125 -45.20 12.09 -17.49
N ASN A 126 -45.83 13.25 -17.29
CA ASN A 126 -46.95 13.78 -18.06
C ASN A 126 -46.87 15.32 -18.12
N LYS A 127 -47.41 15.95 -19.17
CA LYS A 127 -47.39 17.42 -19.29
C LYS A 127 -48.14 18.12 -18.15
N ASP A 128 -49.11 17.44 -17.54
CA ASP A 128 -49.94 17.97 -16.46
C ASP A 128 -49.27 17.91 -15.07
N ASN A 129 -48.15 17.17 -14.91
CA ASN A 129 -47.47 16.99 -13.62
C ASN A 129 -46.02 17.51 -13.58
N ILE A 130 -45.67 18.39 -14.53
CA ILE A 130 -44.31 18.94 -14.66
C ILE A 130 -43.84 19.61 -13.36
N ASP A 131 -44.69 20.37 -12.67
CA ASP A 131 -44.31 21.06 -11.44
C ASP A 131 -43.92 20.10 -10.30
N ASP A 132 -44.59 18.95 -10.18
CA ASP A 132 -44.24 17.91 -9.20
C ASP A 132 -42.94 17.21 -9.58
N ILE A 133 -42.72 16.97 -10.87
CA ILE A 133 -41.47 16.40 -11.39
C ILE A 133 -40.31 17.35 -11.12
N ASP A 134 -40.44 18.63 -11.46
CA ASP A 134 -39.42 19.66 -11.20
C ASP A 134 -39.11 19.75 -9.70
N LYS A 135 -40.13 19.72 -8.84
CA LYS A 135 -39.94 19.68 -7.39
C LYS A 135 -39.15 18.45 -6.95
N ASN A 136 -39.50 17.26 -7.42
CA ASN A 136 -38.84 16.01 -7.06
C ASN A 136 -37.39 15.92 -7.59
N ILE A 137 -37.15 16.37 -8.83
CA ILE A 137 -35.81 16.44 -9.42
C ILE A 137 -34.96 17.51 -8.72
N SER A 138 -35.51 18.69 -8.39
CA SER A 138 -34.80 19.74 -7.66
C SER A 138 -34.29 19.25 -6.30
N LYS A 139 -35.08 18.44 -5.59
CA LYS A 139 -34.67 17.80 -4.33
C LYS A 139 -33.45 16.91 -4.53
N ILE A 140 -33.43 16.11 -5.61
CA ILE A 140 -32.27 15.27 -5.94
C ILE A 140 -31.04 16.12 -6.27
N PHE A 141 -31.19 17.23 -7.00
CA PHE A 141 -30.09 18.14 -7.30
C PHE A 141 -29.47 18.70 -6.02
N ASN A 142 -30.30 19.15 -5.08
CA ASN A 142 -29.84 19.64 -3.77
C ASN A 142 -29.15 18.54 -2.95
N GLU A 143 -29.75 17.34 -2.89
CA GLU A 143 -29.16 16.16 -2.21
C GLU A 143 -27.85 15.73 -2.88
N SER A 144 -27.70 15.95 -4.19
CA SER A 144 -26.54 15.53 -4.97
C SER A 144 -25.27 16.36 -4.74
N LYS A 145 -25.40 17.53 -4.10
CA LYS A 145 -24.29 18.47 -3.86
C LYS A 145 -23.45 18.75 -5.11
N GLY A 146 -24.10 18.94 -6.26
CA GLY A 146 -23.45 19.28 -7.54
C GLY A 146 -22.90 18.10 -8.34
N GLN A 147 -23.21 16.85 -7.94
CA GLN A 147 -22.85 15.66 -8.72
C GLN A 147 -23.73 15.49 -9.97
N VAL A 148 -25.01 15.84 -9.87
CA VAL A 148 -25.95 15.87 -11.00
C VAL A 148 -26.02 17.31 -11.49
N VAL A 149 -25.78 17.52 -12.79
CA VAL A 149 -25.75 18.87 -13.39
C VAL A 149 -26.88 19.10 -14.37
N SER A 150 -27.41 18.03 -14.97
CA SER A 150 -28.56 18.10 -15.85
C SER A 150 -29.33 16.79 -15.90
N VAL A 151 -30.62 16.89 -16.15
CA VAL A 151 -31.49 15.77 -16.49
C VAL A 151 -32.28 16.18 -17.72
N MET A 152 -32.26 15.34 -18.75
CA MET A 152 -32.92 15.59 -20.03
C MET A 152 -33.66 14.33 -20.46
N MET A 153 -34.75 14.50 -21.17
CA MET A 153 -35.56 13.42 -21.70
C MET A 153 -35.90 13.71 -23.16
N TYR A 154 -35.59 12.75 -24.02
CA TYR A 154 -35.82 12.83 -25.47
C TYR A 154 -36.81 11.75 -25.88
N HIS A 155 -37.60 11.98 -26.91
CA HIS A 155 -38.31 10.88 -27.55
C HIS A 155 -37.31 9.81 -28.05
N ALA A 156 -37.61 8.54 -27.78
CA ALA A 156 -36.74 7.45 -28.20
C ALA A 156 -36.68 7.39 -29.74
N LEU A 157 -35.47 7.34 -30.29
CA LEU A 157 -35.26 7.19 -31.73
C LEU A 157 -35.66 5.76 -32.15
N LYS A 158 -36.19 5.64 -33.38
CA LYS A 158 -36.64 4.34 -33.92
C LYS A 158 -35.49 3.41 -34.30
N ASP A 159 -34.30 3.96 -34.55
CA ASP A 159 -33.12 3.23 -35.02
C ASP A 159 -32.01 3.25 -33.95
N GLU A 160 -31.53 2.05 -33.58
CA GLU A 160 -30.67 1.79 -32.41
C GLU A 160 -29.25 2.40 -32.47
N TYR A 161 -28.86 3.08 -33.56
CA TYR A 161 -27.45 3.38 -33.86
C TYR A 161 -27.05 4.87 -33.84
N GLU A 162 -27.98 5.82 -33.67
CA GLU A 162 -27.64 7.25 -33.60
C GLU A 162 -27.99 7.86 -32.24
N PHE A 163 -27.08 7.78 -31.26
CA PHE A 163 -27.21 8.57 -30.02
C PHE A 163 -26.72 10.01 -30.27
N TYR A 164 -27.42 10.75 -31.13
CA TYR A 164 -27.26 12.20 -31.27
C TYR A 164 -28.55 12.87 -30.85
N PRO A 165 -28.67 13.37 -29.60
CA PRO A 165 -29.88 14.03 -29.15
C PRO A 165 -30.09 15.30 -29.98
N ASN A 166 -31.06 15.26 -30.88
CA ASN A 166 -31.53 16.46 -31.55
C ASN A 166 -32.35 17.27 -30.54
N LEU A 167 -32.02 18.56 -30.36
CA LEU A 167 -32.75 19.46 -29.47
C LEU A 167 -34.25 19.55 -29.82
N LYS A 168 -34.62 19.21 -31.06
CA LYS A 168 -36.02 19.15 -31.52
C LYS A 168 -36.84 18.04 -30.84
N ASP A 169 -36.19 17.00 -30.34
CA ASP A 169 -36.84 15.84 -29.71
C ASP A 169 -36.83 15.91 -28.19
N LEU A 170 -36.36 17.04 -27.63
CA LEU A 170 -36.31 17.30 -26.19
C LEU A 170 -37.73 17.53 -25.64
N GLU A 171 -38.19 16.58 -24.83
CA GLU A 171 -39.50 16.65 -24.18
C GLU A 171 -39.39 17.25 -22.77
N TYR A 172 -38.28 17.01 -22.06
CA TYR A 172 -38.05 17.55 -20.72
C TYR A 172 -36.59 17.90 -20.47
N ALA A 173 -36.34 18.99 -19.76
CA ALA A 173 -35.00 19.36 -19.28
C ALA A 173 -35.05 20.06 -17.93
N TYR A 174 -34.11 19.70 -17.07
CA TYR A 174 -33.89 20.34 -15.78
C TYR A 174 -32.40 20.50 -15.45
N PRO A 175 -31.97 21.68 -14.96
CA PRO A 175 -32.69 22.96 -14.97
C PRO A 175 -33.09 23.48 -16.37
N LYS A 176 -34.05 24.41 -16.43
CA LYS A 176 -34.54 25.00 -17.68
C LYS A 176 -33.43 25.78 -18.40
N GLY A 177 -33.38 25.70 -19.73
CA GLY A 177 -32.46 26.48 -20.56
C GLY A 177 -31.02 25.95 -20.66
N ILE A 178 -30.76 24.69 -20.27
CA ILE A 178 -29.45 24.07 -20.47
C ILE A 178 -29.20 23.81 -21.96
N GLN A 179 -28.06 24.28 -22.46
CA GLN A 179 -27.49 23.78 -23.72
C GLN A 179 -26.69 22.51 -23.43
N CYS A 180 -26.94 21.43 -24.18
CA CYS A 180 -26.22 20.15 -24.08
C CYS A 180 -24.70 20.35 -24.18
N LYS A 181 -24.01 20.46 -23.04
CA LYS A 181 -22.56 20.31 -22.99
C LYS A 181 -22.26 18.81 -22.87
N HIS A 182 -21.56 18.28 -23.87
CA HIS A 182 -21.21 16.87 -24.09
C HIS A 182 -20.31 16.24 -23.01
N ASN A 183 -20.66 16.35 -21.73
CA ASN A 183 -19.86 15.77 -20.66
C ASN A 183 -20.67 14.70 -19.90
N ASN A 184 -20.14 13.47 -19.91
CA ASN A 184 -20.58 12.29 -19.15
C ASN A 184 -22.09 12.23 -18.89
N CYS A 185 -22.83 11.91 -19.96
CA CYS A 185 -24.26 11.63 -19.87
C CYS A 185 -24.48 10.12 -19.80
N ILE A 186 -25.31 9.65 -18.86
CA ILE A 186 -25.84 8.28 -18.90
C ILE A 186 -27.22 8.30 -19.57
N GLY A 187 -27.36 7.51 -20.63
CA GLY A 187 -28.62 7.22 -21.30
C GLY A 187 -29.32 6.01 -20.67
N GLN A 188 -30.59 6.15 -20.32
CA GLN A 188 -31.47 5.03 -20.01
C GLN A 188 -32.84 5.21 -20.68
N GLN A 189 -33.30 4.18 -21.39
CA GLN A 189 -34.63 4.19 -21.99
C GLN A 189 -35.70 3.89 -20.93
N ILE A 190 -36.78 4.67 -20.97
CA ILE A 190 -37.98 4.49 -20.15
C ILE A 190 -39.23 4.47 -21.04
N SER A 191 -40.31 3.90 -20.52
CA SER A 191 -41.65 4.04 -21.10
C SER A 191 -42.54 4.75 -20.10
N ASN A 192 -43.33 5.73 -20.55
CA ASN A 192 -44.35 6.34 -19.70
C ASN A 192 -45.58 5.44 -19.57
N LYS A 193 -46.54 5.83 -18.73
CA LYS A 193 -47.80 5.09 -18.51
C LYS A 193 -48.64 4.87 -19.78
N LYS A 194 -48.44 5.69 -20.82
CA LYS A 194 -49.11 5.60 -22.12
C LYS A 194 -48.32 4.73 -23.13
N GLY A 195 -47.20 4.11 -22.72
CA GLY A 195 -46.35 3.26 -23.56
C GLY A 195 -45.39 4.03 -24.48
N VAL A 196 -45.32 5.36 -24.39
CA VAL A 196 -44.38 6.17 -25.16
C VAL A 196 -42.98 6.02 -24.58
N LYS A 197 -42.03 5.68 -25.45
CA LYS A 197 -40.62 5.49 -25.10
C LYS A 197 -39.85 6.80 -25.13
N TYR A 198 -39.00 6.99 -24.14
CA TYR A 198 -38.11 8.13 -24.01
C TYR A 198 -36.71 7.69 -23.62
N ASP A 199 -35.70 8.40 -24.10
CA ASP A 199 -34.32 8.24 -23.65
C ASP A 199 -34.00 9.34 -22.62
N VAL A 200 -33.66 8.91 -21.40
CA VAL A 200 -33.29 9.80 -20.30
C VAL A 200 -31.77 9.97 -20.29
N SER A 201 -31.32 11.21 -20.38
CA SER A 201 -29.92 11.60 -20.29
C SER A 201 -29.67 12.33 -18.96
N ILE A 202 -28.81 11.76 -18.12
CA ILE A 202 -28.40 12.37 -16.85
C ILE A 202 -26.98 12.89 -17.00
N GLY A 203 -26.81 14.21 -17.07
CA GLY A 203 -25.50 14.86 -17.15
C GLY A 203 -24.88 15.00 -15.76
N GLN A 204 -23.58 14.72 -15.69
CA GLN A 204 -22.89 14.57 -14.41
C GLN A 204 -21.53 15.23 -14.39
N ASN A 205 -21.13 15.67 -13.20
CA ASN A 205 -19.80 16.20 -13.00
C ASN A 205 -18.80 15.05 -12.78
N SER A 206 -18.03 14.73 -13.82
CA SER A 206 -17.03 13.66 -13.87
C SER A 206 -16.00 13.70 -12.73
N TYR A 207 -15.71 14.89 -12.19
CA TYR A 207 -14.77 15.07 -11.09
C TYR A 207 -15.31 14.57 -9.73
N THR A 208 -16.63 14.40 -9.60
CA THR A 208 -17.33 14.19 -8.33
C THR A 208 -17.89 12.78 -8.11
N LEU A 209 -17.77 11.88 -9.10
CA LEU A 209 -18.30 10.51 -9.02
C LEU A 209 -17.66 9.70 -7.89
N VAL A 210 -16.35 9.84 -7.75
CA VAL A 210 -15.58 9.35 -6.62
C VAL A 210 -15.08 10.56 -5.85
N PRO A 211 -15.50 10.73 -4.57
CA PRO A 211 -15.04 11.81 -3.73
C PRO A 211 -13.52 12.00 -3.74
N MET A 212 -13.08 13.25 -3.71
CA MET A 212 -11.66 13.61 -3.81
C MET A 212 -10.81 12.99 -2.70
N TYR A 213 -11.37 12.83 -1.50
CA TYR A 213 -10.67 12.16 -0.39
C TYR A 213 -10.33 10.69 -0.71
N ILE A 214 -11.22 9.95 -1.38
CA ILE A 214 -10.97 8.55 -1.80
C ILE A 214 -9.83 8.50 -2.81
N LYS A 215 -9.83 9.43 -3.78
CA LYS A 215 -8.72 9.56 -4.74
C LYS A 215 -7.39 9.87 -4.03
N ASN A 216 -7.42 10.69 -2.98
CA ASN A 216 -6.24 10.98 -2.17
C ASN A 216 -5.77 9.76 -1.37
N PHE A 217 -6.68 8.95 -0.81
CA PHE A 217 -6.32 7.69 -0.15
C PHE A 217 -5.62 6.71 -1.08
N LYS A 218 -5.97 6.67 -2.37
CA LYS A 218 -5.24 5.87 -3.37
C LYS A 218 -3.77 6.31 -3.49
N LYS A 219 -3.52 7.61 -3.53
CA LYS A 219 -2.15 8.16 -3.57
C LYS A 219 -1.40 7.85 -2.27
N ILE A 220 -2.05 8.03 -1.13
CA ILE A 220 -1.47 7.72 0.19
C ILE A 220 -1.10 6.23 0.29
N SER A 221 -1.97 5.34 -0.21
CA SER A 221 -1.71 3.89 -0.23
C SER A 221 -0.45 3.55 -1.05
N LEU A 222 -0.28 4.18 -2.22
CA LEU A 222 0.93 4.04 -3.02
C LEU A 222 2.19 4.53 -2.28
N ILE A 223 2.10 5.66 -1.57
CA ILE A 223 3.21 6.18 -0.75
C ILE A 223 3.59 5.18 0.34
N PHE A 224 2.63 4.64 1.09
CA PHE A 224 2.91 3.65 2.12
C PHE A 224 3.49 2.35 1.56
N LEU A 225 3.06 1.93 0.36
CA LEU A 225 3.66 0.80 -0.33
C LEU A 225 5.12 1.05 -0.68
N CYS A 226 5.46 2.24 -1.19
CA CYS A 226 6.85 2.63 -1.43
C CYS A 226 7.67 2.64 -0.13
N CYS A 227 7.15 3.23 0.94
CA CYS A 227 7.81 3.24 2.25
C CYS A 227 8.02 1.83 2.81
N PHE A 228 7.06 0.91 2.60
CA PHE A 228 7.20 -0.50 2.95
C PHE A 228 8.37 -1.14 2.20
N ILE A 229 8.41 -1.00 0.87
CA ILE A 229 9.48 -1.57 0.04
C ILE A 229 10.85 -1.05 0.47
N ILE A 230 10.98 0.28 0.68
CA ILE A 230 12.23 0.90 1.17
C ILE A 230 12.61 0.33 2.53
N SER A 231 11.66 0.16 3.44
CA SER A 231 11.91 -0.39 4.79
C SER A 231 12.34 -1.85 4.75
N VAL A 232 11.79 -2.65 3.82
CA VAL A 232 12.23 -4.04 3.58
C VAL A 232 13.65 -4.07 3.04
N ILE A 233 13.99 -3.22 2.06
CA ILE A 233 15.35 -3.12 1.53
C ILE A 233 16.32 -2.71 2.64
N ALA A 234 15.98 -1.70 3.45
CA ALA A 234 16.78 -1.28 4.59
C ALA A 234 16.97 -2.42 5.61
N TRP A 235 15.93 -3.20 5.87
CA TRP A 235 16.02 -4.37 6.74
C TRP A 235 16.97 -5.43 6.19
N ILE A 236 16.88 -5.74 4.89
CA ILE A 236 17.78 -6.67 4.21
C ILE A 236 19.21 -6.15 4.29
N LEU A 237 19.46 -4.86 4.02
CA LEU A 237 20.79 -4.25 4.09
C LEU A 237 21.36 -4.27 5.50
N VAL A 238 20.56 -3.99 6.54
CA VAL A 238 21.01 -4.13 7.93
C VAL A 238 21.42 -5.57 8.21
N LYS A 239 20.67 -6.55 7.70
CA LYS A 239 20.98 -7.98 7.88
C LYS A 239 22.22 -8.42 7.09
N ILE A 240 22.40 -7.95 5.86
CA ILE A 240 23.56 -8.24 5.01
C ILE A 240 24.81 -7.55 5.54
N HIS A 241 24.74 -6.28 5.93
CA HIS A 241 25.88 -5.55 6.50
C HIS A 241 26.40 -6.27 7.75
N THR A 242 25.51 -6.71 8.63
CA THR A 242 25.90 -7.57 9.74
C THR A 242 26.64 -8.80 9.22
N TYR A 243 26.06 -9.53 8.26
CA TYR A 243 26.66 -10.74 7.73
C TYR A 243 28.05 -10.53 7.07
N ILE A 244 28.26 -9.42 6.36
CA ILE A 244 29.54 -9.11 5.68
C ILE A 244 30.60 -8.63 6.66
N TYR A 245 30.26 -7.79 7.64
CA TYR A 245 31.19 -7.27 8.66
C TYR A 245 31.79 -8.38 9.54
N TYR A 246 31.20 -9.57 9.52
CA TYR A 246 31.67 -10.73 10.28
C TYR A 246 32.30 -11.82 9.41
N ARG A 247 32.53 -11.54 8.13
CA ARG A 247 33.18 -12.45 7.18
C ARG A 247 34.57 -11.94 6.73
N TYR A 248 34.94 -10.74 7.12
CA TYR A 248 36.20 -10.04 6.82
C TYR A 248 36.67 -9.32 8.08
#